data_AF-A0A537Y7X1-F1
#
_entry.id   AF-A0A537Y7X1-F1
#
_cell.length_a   1.000
_cell.length_b   1.000
_cell.length_c   1.000
_cell.angle_alpha   90.00
_cell.angle_beta   90.00
_cell.angle_gamma   90.00
#
_symmetry.space_group_name_H-M   'P 1'
#
loop_
_entity.id
_entity.type
_entity.pdbx_description
1 polymer ?
#
loop_
_entity_poly.entity_id
_entity_poly.type
_entity_poly.pdbx_seq_one_letter_code
_entity_poly.pdbx_strand_id
1 'polypeptide(L)'
;MIFVTVGNATQPFPRLTTAVDQLVGEGVFGSEPVFIQTGSDAAFRSERCEHRPFLSEAEFQSLIRECRLLICHAGCGTLRNVLLTRKRPVVMPRRKRYG
;
A
#
# COMPACT_ATOMS: atom_id res chain seq x y z
N MET A 1 9.35 5.94 -6.47
CA MET A 1 8.92 4.79 -5.64
C MET A 1 7.41 4.79 -5.56
N ILE A 2 6.82 3.60 -5.64
CA ILE A 2 5.38 3.36 -5.43
C ILE A 2 5.19 2.86 -4.01
N PHE A 3 4.30 3.51 -3.26
CA PHE A 3 3.96 3.10 -1.90
C PHE A 3 2.57 2.49 -1.86
N VAL A 4 2.45 1.29 -1.30
CA VAL A 4 1.21 0.53 -1.17
C VAL A 4 0.92 0.32 0.31
N THR A 5 -0.29 0.64 0.77
CA THR A 5 -0.61 0.49 2.20
C THR A 5 -2.03 0.03 2.49
N VAL A 6 -2.13 -0.96 3.39
CA VAL A 6 -3.39 -1.37 4.05
C VAL A 6 -3.60 -0.68 5.40
N GLY A 7 -2.72 0.26 5.76
CA GLY A 7 -2.73 0.97 7.05
C GLY A 7 -2.57 0.02 8.24
N ASN A 8 -3.13 0.43 9.39
CA ASN A 8 -3.11 -0.34 10.63
C ASN A 8 -4.40 -1.15 10.84
N ALA A 9 -5.12 -1.48 9.76
CA ALA A 9 -6.35 -2.26 9.87
C ALA A 9 -6.03 -3.66 10.42
N THR A 10 -6.79 -4.08 11.43
CA THR A 10 -6.69 -5.42 12.01
C THR A 10 -7.17 -6.52 11.04
N GLN A 11 -7.97 -6.14 10.05
CA GLN A 11 -8.38 -7.03 8.98
C GLN A 11 -7.32 -7.04 7.86
N PRO A 12 -6.76 -8.21 7.49
CA PRO A 12 -5.82 -8.28 6.38
C PRO A 12 -6.50 -7.91 5.06
N PHE A 13 -5.73 -7.45 4.07
CA PHE A 13 -6.24 -7.16 2.72
C PHE A 13 -5.39 -7.83 1.62
N PRO A 14 -5.33 -9.18 1.57
CA PRO A 14 -4.46 -9.89 0.63
C PRO A 14 -4.72 -9.49 -0.83
N ARG A 15 -5.98 -9.22 -1.19
CA ARG A 15 -6.33 -8.81 -2.55
C ARG A 15 -5.62 -7.56 -3.03
N LEU A 16 -5.38 -6.59 -2.15
CA LEU A 16 -4.68 -5.37 -2.51
C LEU A 16 -3.18 -5.63 -2.67
N THR A 17 -2.57 -6.31 -1.70
CA THR A 17 -1.13 -6.59 -1.70
C THR A 17 -0.74 -7.57 -2.81
N THR A 18 -1.48 -8.67 -2.98
CA THR A 18 -1.28 -9.66 -4.05
C THR A 18 -1.51 -9.07 -5.44
N ALA A 19 -2.54 -8.24 -5.64
CA ALA A 19 -2.77 -7.61 -6.94
C ALA A 19 -1.61 -6.70 -7.34
N VAL A 20 -1.06 -5.92 -6.41
CA VAL A 20 0.09 -5.07 -6.72
C VAL A 20 1.35 -5.91 -6.99
N ASP A 21 1.60 -6.96 -6.21
CA ASP A 21 2.73 -7.86 -6.46
C ASP A 21 2.67 -8.54 -7.84
N GLN A 22 1.46 -8.94 -8.28
CA GLN A 22 1.23 -9.46 -9.63
C GLN A 22 1.57 -8.43 -10.70
N LEU A 23 1.09 -7.19 -10.56
CA LEU A 23 1.39 -6.09 -11.50
C LEU A 23 2.89 -5.78 -11.58
N VAL A 24 3.64 -5.92 -10.47
CA VAL A 24 5.11 -5.85 -10.49
C VAL A 24 5.71 -6.96 -11.33
N GLY A 25 5.24 -8.21 -11.14
CA GLY A 25 5.68 -9.36 -11.94
C GLY A 25 5.37 -9.24 -13.43
N GLU A 26 4.29 -8.53 -13.78
CA GLU A 26 3.89 -8.23 -15.16
C GLU A 26 4.66 -7.04 -15.77
N GLY A 27 5.52 -6.36 -15.00
CA GLY A 27 6.32 -5.23 -15.47
C GLY A 27 5.53 -3.93 -15.63
N VAL A 28 4.31 -3.84 -15.08
CA VAL A 28 3.43 -2.65 -15.20
C VAL A 28 4.08 -1.38 -14.66
N PHE A 29 4.94 -1.52 -13.65
CA PHE A 29 5.64 -0.41 -13.01
C PHE A 29 7.06 -0.17 -13.55
N GLY A 30 7.49 -0.92 -14.57
CA GLY A 30 8.84 -0.83 -15.11
C GLY A 30 9.91 -1.10 -14.05
N SER A 31 10.91 -0.22 -13.97
CA SER A 31 12.00 -0.31 -12.99
C SER A 31 11.72 0.43 -11.67
N GLU A 32 10.51 0.96 -11.47
CA GLU A 32 10.21 1.73 -10.28
C GLU A 32 10.02 0.83 -9.05
N PRO A 33 10.75 1.08 -7.93
CA PRO A 33 10.63 0.25 -6.75
C PRO A 33 9.25 0.39 -6.10
N VAL A 34 8.72 -0.74 -5.63
CA VAL A 34 7.44 -0.85 -4.93
C VAL A 34 7.68 -1.27 -3.48
N PHE A 35 7.17 -0.46 -2.54
CA PHE A 35 7.18 -0.76 -1.11
C PHE A 35 5.75 -1.03 -0.63
N ILE A 36 5.54 -2.14 0.06
CA ILE A 36 4.21 -2.59 0.52
C ILE A 36 4.15 -2.65 2.06
N GLN A 37 3.26 -1.87 2.66
CA GLN A 37 2.81 -2.08 4.03
C GLN A 37 1.68 -3.11 4.04
N THR A 38 1.96 -4.32 4.56
CA THR A 38 1.04 -5.48 4.50
C THR A 38 0.08 -5.58 5.68
N GLY A 39 0.30 -4.79 6.74
CA GLY A 39 -0.54 -4.79 7.93
C GLY A 39 -0.53 -6.14 8.63
N SER A 40 -1.72 -6.59 9.01
CA SER A 40 -1.97 -7.85 9.73
C SER A 40 -1.86 -9.12 8.87
N ASP A 41 -1.53 -9.00 7.57
CA ASP A 41 -1.35 -10.15 6.68
C ASP A 41 0.02 -10.82 6.90
N ALA A 42 0.05 -11.77 7.84
CA ALA A 42 1.25 -12.54 8.17
C ALA A 42 1.65 -13.58 7.10
N ALA A 43 0.73 -13.92 6.19
CA ALA A 43 0.95 -14.93 5.16
C ALA A 43 1.56 -14.34 3.88
N PHE A 44 1.47 -13.02 3.68
CA PHE A 44 2.04 -12.37 2.51
C PHE A 44 3.55 -12.58 2.40
N ARG A 45 4.00 -13.01 1.22
CA ARG A 45 5.40 -13.13 0.83
C ARG A 45 5.55 -12.56 -0.58
N SER A 46 6.60 -11.79 -0.80
CA SER A 46 6.97 -11.30 -2.13
C SER A 46 8.47 -11.42 -2.31
N GLU A 47 8.89 -11.90 -3.49
CA GLU A 47 10.29 -11.89 -3.94
C GLU A 47 10.60 -10.66 -4.81
N ARG A 48 9.59 -9.83 -5.10
CA ARG A 48 9.65 -8.74 -6.09
C ARG A 48 9.53 -7.36 -5.46
N CYS A 49 8.86 -7.28 -4.32
CA CYS A 49 8.55 -6.04 -3.61
C CYS A 49 9.19 -6.07 -2.23
N GLU A 50 9.76 -4.94 -1.81
CA GLU A 50 10.05 -4.76 -0.39
C GLU A 50 8.73 -4.63 0.37
N HIS A 51 8.61 -5.31 1.50
CA HIS A 51 7.38 -5.24 2.29
C HIS A 51 7.64 -5.31 3.79
N ARG A 52 6.81 -4.60 4.56
CA ARG A 52 6.81 -4.67 6.03
C ARG A 52 5.37 -4.69 6.57
N PRO A 53 5.09 -5.44 7.65
CA PRO A 53 3.75 -5.46 8.25
C PRO A 53 3.31 -4.08 8.75
N PHE A 54 4.15 -3.45 9.57
CA PHE A 54 3.84 -2.17 10.20
C PHE A 54 5.02 -1.21 10.05
N LEU A 55 4.68 0.08 10.09
CA LEU A 55 5.60 1.20 9.98
C LEU A 55 5.39 2.10 11.18
N SER A 56 6.44 2.76 11.65
CA SER A 56 6.28 3.90 12.53
C SER A 56 5.59 5.06 11.79
N GLU A 57 4.99 5.98 12.54
CA GLU A 57 4.36 7.17 11.95
C GLU A 57 5.34 7.99 11.10
N ALA A 58 6.60 8.13 11.56
CA ALA A 58 7.64 8.87 10.84
C ALA A 58 7.97 8.22 9.49
N GLU A 59 8.14 6.89 9.46
CA GLU A 59 8.39 6.15 8.22
C GLU A 59 7.20 6.24 7.27
N PHE A 60 5.98 6.08 7.79
CA PHE A 60 4.76 6.18 7.00
C PHE A 60 4.63 7.56 6.34
N GLN A 61 4.87 8.63 7.09
CA GLN A 61 4.86 9.99 6.57
C GLN A 61 5.98 10.25 5.56
N SER A 62 7.18 9.68 5.76
CA SER A 62 8.27 9.79 4.79
C SER A 62 7.91 9.09 3.48
N LEU A 63 7.43 7.85 3.55
CA LEU A 63 7.01 7.08 2.38
C LEU A 63 5.87 7.78 1.62
N ILE A 64 4.88 8.34 2.31
CA ILE A 64 3.86 9.16 1.65
C ILE A 64 4.48 10.38 0.98
N ARG A 65 5.39 11.11 1.63
CA ARG A 65 6.00 12.32 1.03
C ARG A 65 6.88 11.99 -0.17
N GLU A 66 7.60 10.88 -0.15
CA GLU A 66 8.58 10.50 -1.18
C GLU A 66 7.98 9.70 -2.32
N CYS A 67 6.84 9.02 -2.12
CA CYS A 67 6.26 8.19 -3.18
C CYS A 67 5.77 9.03 -4.37
N ARG A 68 5.95 8.53 -5.58
CA ARG A 68 5.35 9.12 -6.77
C ARG A 68 3.87 8.74 -6.86
N LEU A 69 3.57 7.49 -6.51
CA LEU A 69 2.24 6.89 -6.53
C LEU A 69 1.93 6.27 -5.17
N LEU A 70 0.73 6.55 -4.65
CA LEU A 70 0.19 5.93 -3.46
C LEU A 70 -1.00 5.05 -3.84
N ILE A 71 -0.94 3.76 -3.51
CA ILE A 71 -2.04 2.80 -3.66
C ILE A 71 -2.52 2.40 -2.27
N CYS A 72 -3.82 2.55 -1.98
CA CYS A 72 -4.34 2.22 -0.66
C CYS A 72 -5.81 1.79 -0.69
N HIS A 73 -6.29 1.29 0.45
CA HIS A 73 -7.72 0.97 0.64
C HIS A 73 -8.55 2.13 1.21
N ALA A 74 -7.95 3.33 1.32
CA ALA A 74 -8.55 4.53 1.91
C ALA A 74 -8.89 4.45 3.42
N GLY A 75 -8.02 3.86 4.23
CA GLY A 75 -8.10 3.99 5.69
C GLY A 75 -8.02 5.45 6.14
N CYS A 76 -8.72 5.81 7.21
CA CYS A 76 -8.89 7.20 7.66
C CYS A 76 -7.54 7.93 7.90
N GLY A 77 -6.58 7.27 8.56
CA GLY A 77 -5.24 7.84 8.79
C GLY A 77 -4.44 8.07 7.50
N THR A 78 -4.58 7.18 6.51
CA THR A 78 -3.97 7.34 5.19
C THR A 78 -4.56 8.55 4.47
N LEU A 79 -5.90 8.67 4.44
CA LEU A 79 -6.58 9.79 3.78
C LEU A 79 -6.20 11.14 4.40
N ARG A 80 -6.10 11.23 5.74
CA ARG A 80 -5.63 12.45 6.41
C ARG A 80 -4.26 12.88 5.92
N ASN A 81 -3.31 11.94 5.84
CA ASN A 81 -1.95 12.22 5.35
C ASN A 81 -1.92 12.60 3.87
N VAL A 82 -2.77 11.99 3.04
CA VAL A 82 -2.93 12.33 1.62
C VAL A 82 -3.41 13.77 1.45
N LEU A 83 -4.40 14.20 2.22
CA LEU A 83 -4.92 15.58 2.18
C LEU A 83 -3.82 16.59 2.55
N LEU A 84 -3.04 16.30 3.60
CA LEU A 84 -1.95 17.17 4.06
C LEU A 84 -0.81 17.28 3.04
N THR A 85 -0.53 16.19 2.31
CA THR A 85 0.56 16.12 1.32
C THR A 85 0.12 16.46 -0.11
N ARG A 86 -1.17 16.82 -0.31
CA ARG A 86 -1.80 17.10 -1.62
C ARG A 86 -1.58 16.00 -2.67
N LYS A 87 -1.38 14.75 -2.24
CA LYS A 87 -1.22 13.62 -3.15
C LYS A 87 -2.57 13.14 -3.67
N ARG A 88 -2.55 12.49 -4.84
CA ARG A 88 -3.73 11.86 -5.44
C ARG A 88 -3.55 10.34 -5.39
N PRO A 89 -4.23 9.62 -4.48
CA PRO A 89 -4.06 8.20 -4.33
C PRO A 89 -4.87 7.42 -5.37
N VAL A 90 -4.42 6.22 -5.69
CA VAL A 90 -5.23 5.18 -6.32
C VAL A 90 -5.85 4.34 -5.23
N VAL A 91 -7.19 4.32 -5.16
CA VAL A 91 -7.91 3.65 -4.09
C VAL A 91 -8.52 2.35 -4.59
N MET A 92 -8.20 1.25 -3.90
CA MET A 92 -8.89 -0.03 -4.04
C MET A 92 -9.80 -0.25 -2.82
N PRO A 93 -11.09 0.11 -2.90
CA PRO A 93 -12.00 0.00 -1.77
C PRO A 93 -12.34 -1.46 -1.47
N ARG A 94 -12.61 -1.77 -0.19
CA ARG A 94 -13.24 -3.02 0.20
C ARG A 94 -14.72 -2.97 -0.19
N ARG A 95 -15.14 -3.81 -1.15
CA ARG A 95 -16.56 -3.93 -1.53
C ARG A 95 -17.20 -5.04 -0.70
N LYS A 96 -18.42 -4.82 -0.19
CA LYS A 96 -19.14 -5.81 0.63
C LYS A 96 -19.35 -7.18 -0.03
N ARG A 97 -19.48 -7.22 -1.36
CA ARG A 97 -19.73 -8.46 -2.12
C ARG A 97 -18.58 -9.48 -2.09
N TYR A 98 -17.52 -9.13 -1.38
CA TYR A 98 -16.19 -9.69 -1.46
C TYR A 98 -15.68 -10.01 -0.04
N GLY A 99 -16.58 -10.02 0.96
CA GLY A 99 -16.22 -9.98 2.38
C GLY A 99 -15.73 -8.61 2.80
#